data_AF-A0A162QP19-F1
#
_entry.id   AF-A0A162QP19-F1
#
_cell.length_a   1.000
_cell.length_b   1.000
_cell.length_c   1.000
_cell.angle_alpha   90.00
_cell.angle_beta   90.00
_cell.angle_gamma   90.00
#
_symmetry.space_group_name_H-M   'P 1'
#
loop_
_entity.id
_entity.type
_entity.pdbx_description
1 polymer ?
#
loop_
_entity_poly.entity_id
_entity_poly.type
_entity_poly.pdbx_seq_one_letter_code
_entity_poly.pdbx_strand_id
1 'polypeptide(L)'
;GLDRIDQRKGEDDKFHFPSSAGEGVDVYLIDTGVNIDHIDFGGRAVHGPAFTSGRNQDPTDYNGHGSFVAGICCGKVHGVAKKANIISLKALDQGGSGRLSNILLALHWAVKRHVANPGAKSIIKYASLSMPSKSHGLLTLMYSLSLAADFHLPTNQAIEQAIELGIHFSIAAGNQGKEACRYSPASAKNALVVGAIDQDDSIAPYSNFGSCVSIYAPGTAITSVWHNHRTAVHTLSGTSMAAPHVTGVMAILLSQQDYTPAELI
;
A
#
# COMPACT_ATOMS: atom_id res chain seq x y z
N GLY A 1 1.53 -3.51 -16.91
CA GLY A 1 2.13 -3.72 -15.58
C GLY A 1 2.89 -2.48 -15.16
N LEU A 2 4.18 -2.62 -14.80
CA LEU A 2 5.08 -1.49 -14.54
C LEU A 2 5.17 -0.55 -15.76
N ASP A 3 5.36 -1.13 -16.93
CA ASP A 3 5.42 -0.46 -18.24
C ASP A 3 4.22 0.47 -18.48
N ARG A 4 3.00 -0.05 -18.29
CA ARG A 4 1.79 0.78 -18.40
C ARG A 4 1.79 2.05 -17.52
N ILE A 5 2.56 2.13 -16.43
CA ILE A 5 2.55 3.34 -15.57
C ILE A 5 3.59 4.41 -15.92
N ASP A 6 4.60 4.15 -16.76
CA ASP A 6 5.45 5.21 -17.33
C ASP A 6 5.03 5.63 -18.76
N GLN A 7 4.21 4.82 -19.43
CA GLN A 7 3.69 5.13 -20.76
C GLN A 7 2.45 6.05 -20.77
N ARG A 8 2.39 6.97 -21.75
CA ARG A 8 1.19 7.79 -21.99
C ARG A 8 0.06 7.04 -22.70
N LYS A 9 0.38 5.96 -23.43
CA LYS A 9 -0.54 5.06 -24.15
C LYS A 9 0.14 3.71 -24.35
N GLY A 10 -0.56 2.61 -24.09
CA GLY A 10 -0.03 1.26 -24.33
C GLY A 10 1.16 0.88 -23.45
N GLU A 11 2.00 -0.03 -23.95
CA GLU A 11 3.19 -0.60 -23.30
C GLU A 11 4.33 -0.70 -24.33
N ASP A 12 5.61 -0.67 -23.90
CA ASP A 12 6.82 -0.68 -24.76
C ASP A 12 7.92 -1.70 -24.37
N ASP A 13 7.57 -2.68 -23.53
CA ASP A 13 8.39 -3.72 -22.89
C ASP A 13 9.50 -3.18 -21.95
N LYS A 14 9.33 -1.97 -21.40
CA LYS A 14 10.29 -1.34 -20.46
C LYS A 14 9.57 -0.72 -19.27
N PHE A 15 10.34 -0.21 -18.31
CA PHE A 15 9.83 0.65 -17.24
C PHE A 15 10.88 1.70 -16.93
N HIS A 16 10.61 2.96 -17.29
CA HIS A 16 11.53 4.08 -17.10
C HIS A 16 11.25 4.77 -15.76
N PHE A 17 12.24 4.76 -14.86
CA PHE A 17 12.14 5.36 -13.53
C PHE A 17 13.37 6.24 -13.24
N PRO A 18 13.22 7.34 -12.50
CA PRO A 18 14.33 8.21 -12.12
C PRO A 18 15.27 7.52 -11.14
N SER A 19 16.55 7.90 -11.16
CA SER A 19 17.63 7.30 -10.36
C SER A 19 17.43 7.38 -8.84
N SER A 20 16.54 8.25 -8.35
CA SER A 20 16.14 8.30 -6.95
C SER A 20 15.33 7.06 -6.53
N ALA A 21 14.46 6.53 -7.41
CA ALA A 21 13.75 5.25 -7.24
C ALA A 21 13.10 4.95 -5.86
N GLY A 22 12.74 5.97 -5.07
CA GLY A 22 12.22 5.80 -3.71
C GLY A 22 13.29 5.74 -2.59
N GLU A 23 14.54 6.08 -2.86
CA GLU A 23 15.64 6.05 -1.90
C GLU A 23 15.38 6.94 -0.68
N GLY A 24 15.70 6.42 0.52
CA GLY A 24 15.47 7.10 1.79
C GLY A 24 14.02 7.12 2.28
N VAL A 25 13.10 6.39 1.61
CA VAL A 25 11.67 6.38 1.92
C VAL A 25 11.24 5.02 2.52
N ASP A 26 10.79 4.96 3.78
CA ASP A 26 10.20 3.73 4.37
C ASP A 26 8.73 3.52 3.92
N VAL A 27 8.49 2.59 3.01
CA VAL A 27 7.16 2.04 2.76
C VAL A 27 6.88 0.96 3.79
N TYR A 28 6.18 1.26 4.90
CA TYR A 28 5.79 0.17 5.80
C TYR A 28 4.71 -0.68 5.10
N LEU A 29 4.40 -1.87 5.62
CA LEU A 29 3.35 -2.71 5.06
C LEU A 29 2.39 -3.27 6.09
N ILE A 30 1.20 -2.67 6.28
CA ILE A 30 0.15 -3.36 7.03
C ILE A 30 -0.63 -4.30 6.12
N ASP A 31 -0.37 -5.59 6.25
CA ASP A 31 -1.04 -6.67 5.51
C ASP A 31 -0.91 -7.99 6.32
N THR A 32 -0.73 -9.12 5.62
CA THR A 32 -0.47 -10.48 6.10
C THR A 32 0.98 -10.75 6.52
N GLY A 33 1.86 -9.78 6.33
CA GLY A 33 3.31 -9.87 6.57
C GLY A 33 4.11 -9.60 5.28
N VAL A 34 5.43 -9.79 5.31
CA VAL A 34 6.28 -9.83 4.11
C VAL A 34 7.36 -10.89 4.30
N ASN A 35 7.62 -11.69 3.26
CA ASN A 35 8.82 -12.54 3.16
C ASN A 35 10.07 -11.66 2.95
N ILE A 36 10.62 -11.12 4.04
CA ILE A 36 11.73 -10.16 3.98
C ILE A 36 13.02 -10.73 3.38
N ASP A 37 13.18 -12.06 3.41
CA ASP A 37 14.29 -12.80 2.82
C ASP A 37 14.21 -12.95 1.29
N HIS A 38 13.13 -12.51 0.65
CA HIS A 38 13.00 -12.55 -0.81
C HIS A 38 14.06 -11.68 -1.50
N ILE A 39 14.74 -12.23 -2.51
CA ILE A 39 15.88 -11.58 -3.16
C ILE A 39 15.50 -10.24 -3.80
N ASP A 40 14.22 -10.07 -4.15
CA ASP A 40 13.71 -8.89 -4.81
C ASP A 40 13.62 -7.67 -3.88
N PHE A 41 13.50 -7.87 -2.57
CA PHE A 41 13.70 -6.81 -1.58
C PHE A 41 15.19 -6.62 -1.28
N GLY A 42 15.94 -7.73 -1.26
CA GLY A 42 17.39 -7.76 -1.19
C GLY A 42 17.98 -6.89 -0.08
N GLY A 43 17.48 -7.08 1.14
CA GLY A 43 17.92 -6.42 2.37
C GLY A 43 17.15 -5.16 2.76
N ARG A 44 16.30 -4.59 1.88
CA ARG A 44 15.51 -3.38 2.19
C ARG A 44 14.26 -3.64 3.04
N ALA A 45 13.87 -4.91 3.23
CA ALA A 45 12.68 -5.28 3.99
C ALA A 45 13.02 -5.73 5.40
N VAL A 46 12.24 -5.26 6.38
CA VAL A 46 12.35 -5.59 7.81
C VAL A 46 10.96 -5.84 8.41
N HIS A 47 10.90 -6.66 9.45
CA HIS A 47 9.68 -6.81 10.25
C HIS A 47 9.58 -5.70 11.31
N GLY A 48 8.42 -5.04 11.37
CA GLY A 48 7.92 -4.43 12.59
C GLY A 48 6.98 -5.43 13.32
N PRO A 49 6.15 -4.96 14.28
CA PRO A 49 5.34 -5.85 15.08
C PRO A 49 4.25 -6.61 14.30
N ALA A 50 3.87 -7.77 14.85
CA ALA A 50 2.62 -8.44 14.53
C ALA A 50 1.55 -8.07 15.57
N PHE A 51 0.33 -7.83 15.09
CA PHE A 51 -0.85 -7.42 15.86
C PHE A 51 -1.94 -8.50 15.86
N THR A 52 -1.71 -9.57 15.10
CA THR A 52 -2.41 -10.86 15.14
C THR A 52 -2.15 -11.62 16.45
N SER A 53 -2.97 -12.65 16.75
CA SER A 53 -2.92 -13.39 18.02
C SER A 53 -2.73 -14.90 17.85
N GLY A 54 -2.31 -15.56 18.93
CA GLY A 54 -2.05 -17.00 18.96
C GLY A 54 -0.97 -17.41 17.96
N ARG A 55 -1.22 -18.48 17.19
CA ARG A 55 -0.26 -19.01 16.18
C ARG A 55 0.11 -18.02 15.06
N ASN A 56 -0.59 -16.88 14.94
CA ASN A 56 -0.29 -15.84 13.95
C ASN A 56 0.56 -14.68 14.51
N GLN A 57 1.13 -14.79 15.71
CA GLN A 57 1.97 -13.73 16.32
C GLN A 57 3.37 -13.59 15.69
N ASP A 58 3.77 -14.52 14.81
CA ASP A 58 4.95 -14.39 13.97
C ASP A 58 4.70 -13.35 12.86
N PRO A 59 5.56 -12.32 12.68
CA PRO A 59 5.42 -11.31 11.62
C PRO A 59 5.69 -11.83 10.19
N THR A 60 6.14 -13.08 10.04
CA THR A 60 6.33 -13.78 8.76
C THR A 60 5.03 -13.85 7.94
N ASP A 61 5.16 -13.74 6.61
CA ASP A 61 4.03 -13.95 5.69
C ASP A 61 3.77 -15.44 5.46
N TYR A 62 2.55 -15.88 5.82
CA TYR A 62 2.05 -17.24 5.61
C TYR A 62 0.87 -17.31 4.63
N ASN A 63 0.53 -16.18 3.99
CA ASN A 63 -0.57 -16.06 3.04
C ASN A 63 -0.09 -15.73 1.61
N GLY A 64 0.95 -14.90 1.49
CA GLY A 64 1.52 -14.44 0.24
C GLY A 64 1.08 -13.05 -0.19
N HIS A 65 -0.11 -12.60 0.19
CA HIS A 65 -0.68 -11.33 -0.28
C HIS A 65 0.21 -10.12 0.06
N GLY A 66 0.74 -10.04 1.28
CA GLY A 66 1.57 -8.92 1.71
C GLY A 66 2.95 -8.93 1.04
N SER A 67 3.56 -10.10 0.85
CA SER A 67 4.79 -10.23 0.04
C SER A 67 4.58 -9.78 -1.40
N PHE A 68 3.46 -10.17 -2.02
CA PHE A 68 3.09 -9.80 -3.38
C PHE A 68 2.91 -8.29 -3.55
N VAL A 69 2.18 -7.69 -2.62
CA VAL A 69 1.96 -6.26 -2.49
C VAL A 69 3.29 -5.50 -2.36
N ALA A 70 4.17 -5.94 -1.46
CA ALA A 70 5.49 -5.32 -1.27
C ALA A 70 6.36 -5.42 -2.53
N GLY A 71 6.22 -6.53 -3.28
CA GLY A 71 6.87 -6.71 -4.56
C GLY A 71 6.51 -5.60 -5.57
N ILE A 72 5.22 -5.29 -5.75
CA ILE A 72 4.76 -4.26 -6.71
C ILE A 72 5.19 -2.84 -6.29
N CYS A 73 5.13 -2.51 -5.00
CA CYS A 73 5.56 -1.18 -4.57
C CYS A 73 7.07 -1.03 -4.68
N CYS A 74 7.83 -2.07 -4.32
CA CYS A 74 9.15 -1.87 -3.72
C CYS A 74 10.17 -2.99 -4.03
N GLY A 75 9.85 -4.00 -4.84
CA GLY A 75 10.82 -4.95 -5.39
C GLY A 75 11.85 -4.28 -6.32
N LYS A 76 13.01 -4.91 -6.55
CA LYS A 76 14.02 -4.47 -7.52
C LYS A 76 13.59 -4.76 -8.96
N VAL A 77 13.00 -5.93 -9.19
CA VAL A 77 12.43 -6.41 -10.46
C VAL A 77 10.98 -5.96 -10.56
N HIS A 78 10.09 -6.49 -9.71
CA HIS A 78 8.64 -6.28 -9.82
C HIS A 78 8.16 -4.92 -9.30
N GLY A 79 9.03 -4.16 -8.62
CA GLY A 79 8.64 -2.94 -7.92
C GLY A 79 8.80 -1.66 -8.72
N VAL A 80 7.93 -0.70 -8.44
CA VAL A 80 8.02 0.68 -8.92
C VAL A 80 9.15 1.44 -8.20
N ALA A 81 9.11 1.52 -6.87
CA ALA A 81 10.09 2.20 -6.03
C ALA A 81 11.25 1.28 -5.62
N LYS A 82 12.11 0.97 -6.60
CA LYS A 82 13.19 -0.04 -6.51
C LYS A 82 14.26 0.20 -5.42
N LYS A 83 14.25 1.35 -4.73
CA LYS A 83 15.12 1.71 -3.59
C LYS A 83 14.42 2.00 -2.26
N ALA A 84 13.08 1.96 -2.18
CA ALA A 84 12.36 2.23 -0.93
C ALA A 84 12.60 1.16 0.15
N ASN A 85 12.68 1.56 1.43
CA ASN A 85 12.74 0.59 2.54
C ASN A 85 11.34 -0.02 2.77
N ILE A 86 11.25 -1.21 3.36
CA ILE A 86 9.97 -1.91 3.57
C ILE A 86 9.83 -2.33 5.03
N ILE A 87 8.80 -1.87 5.74
CA ILE A 87 8.58 -2.19 7.18
C ILE A 87 7.30 -2.99 7.38
N SER A 88 7.39 -4.32 7.32
CA SER A 88 6.25 -5.24 7.43
C SER A 88 5.57 -5.21 8.81
N LEU A 89 4.29 -4.83 8.86
CA LEU A 89 3.43 -4.89 10.05
C LEU A 89 2.29 -5.90 9.82
N LYS A 90 2.33 -7.04 10.50
CA LYS A 90 1.31 -8.08 10.31
C LYS A 90 0.04 -7.75 11.10
N ALA A 91 -1.05 -7.39 10.42
CA ALA A 91 -2.38 -7.23 11.05
C ALA A 91 -3.38 -8.31 10.63
N LEU A 92 -3.08 -9.02 9.53
CA LEU A 92 -3.88 -10.11 8.96
C LEU A 92 -3.20 -11.47 9.22
N ASP A 93 -4.00 -12.52 9.39
CA ASP A 93 -3.56 -13.89 9.60
C ASP A 93 -3.21 -14.64 8.30
N GLN A 94 -2.76 -15.89 8.43
CA GLN A 94 -2.46 -16.76 7.27
C GLN A 94 -3.63 -16.97 6.29
N GLY A 95 -4.88 -16.73 6.72
CA GLY A 95 -6.07 -16.80 5.87
C GLY A 95 -6.49 -15.45 5.27
N GLY A 96 -5.66 -14.41 5.39
CA GLY A 96 -5.99 -13.04 4.95
C GLY A 96 -7.05 -12.36 5.83
N SER A 97 -7.35 -12.90 7.01
CA SER A 97 -8.38 -12.37 7.90
C SER A 97 -7.76 -11.56 9.04
N GLY A 98 -8.43 -10.49 9.47
CA GLY A 98 -7.93 -9.66 10.57
C GLY A 98 -9.03 -8.88 11.27
N ARG A 99 -8.81 -8.58 12.55
CA ARG A 99 -9.71 -7.71 13.32
C ARG A 99 -9.33 -6.26 13.08
N LEU A 100 -10.34 -5.39 12.99
CA LEU A 100 -10.16 -3.94 12.96
C LEU A 100 -9.32 -3.40 14.14
N SER A 101 -9.33 -4.08 15.29
CA SER A 101 -8.44 -3.76 16.42
C SER A 101 -6.95 -3.88 16.09
N ASN A 102 -6.54 -4.99 15.46
CA ASN A 102 -5.14 -5.29 15.11
C ASN A 102 -4.62 -4.22 14.13
N ILE A 103 -5.50 -3.92 13.20
CA ILE A 103 -5.45 -2.93 12.14
C ILE A 103 -5.20 -1.52 12.69
N LEU A 104 -6.04 -1.03 13.61
CA LEU A 104 -5.88 0.30 14.21
C LEU A 104 -4.66 0.38 15.13
N LEU A 105 -4.31 -0.69 15.84
CA LEU A 105 -3.06 -0.78 16.61
C LEU A 105 -1.82 -0.67 15.72
N ALA A 106 -1.87 -1.26 14.53
CA ALA A 106 -0.79 -1.21 13.56
C ALA A 106 -0.62 0.20 12.95
N LEU A 107 -1.71 0.96 12.67
CA LEU A 107 -1.59 2.40 12.39
C LEU A 107 -0.92 3.12 13.56
N HIS A 108 -1.44 2.91 14.77
CA HIS A 108 -1.01 3.67 15.95
C HIS A 108 0.47 3.49 16.25
N TRP A 109 1.00 2.28 16.08
CA TRP A 109 2.45 2.02 16.18
C TRP A 109 3.25 2.81 15.15
N ALA A 110 2.76 2.89 13.92
CA ALA A 110 3.46 3.56 12.84
C ALA A 110 3.38 5.09 12.90
N VAL A 111 2.23 5.65 13.27
CA VAL A 111 2.13 7.09 13.57
C VAL A 111 3.10 7.45 14.69
N LYS A 112 3.17 6.62 15.75
CA LYS A 112 4.19 6.79 16.81
C LYS A 112 5.62 6.69 16.29
N ARG A 113 5.94 5.73 15.42
CA ARG A 113 7.29 5.60 14.84
C ARG A 113 7.63 6.79 13.95
N HIS A 114 6.70 7.27 13.11
CA HIS A 114 6.87 8.45 12.28
C HIS A 114 7.12 9.71 13.13
N VAL A 115 6.23 10.02 14.08
CA VAL A 115 6.36 11.20 14.96
C VAL A 115 7.64 11.14 15.82
N ALA A 116 8.12 9.95 16.17
CA ALA A 116 9.39 9.76 16.86
C ALA A 116 10.65 9.89 15.97
N ASN A 117 10.50 9.94 14.64
CA ASN A 117 11.62 10.03 13.68
C ASN A 117 11.37 11.15 12.65
N PRO A 118 11.33 12.44 13.07
CA PRO A 118 10.90 13.57 12.22
C PRO A 118 11.81 13.89 11.02
N GLY A 119 12.92 13.17 10.84
CA GLY A 119 13.80 13.26 9.66
C GLY A 119 13.67 12.08 8.68
N ALA A 120 12.73 11.15 8.88
CA ALA A 120 12.58 9.95 8.05
C ALA A 120 11.40 10.09 7.06
N LYS A 121 11.71 10.16 5.75
CA LYS A 121 10.72 10.04 4.67
C LYS A 121 10.19 8.61 4.61
N SER A 122 8.90 8.39 4.35
CA SER A 122 8.21 7.06 4.45
C SER A 122 6.75 7.15 3.88
N ILE A 123 5.92 6.12 3.57
CA ILE A 123 4.46 6.22 3.12
C ILE A 123 3.48 5.37 3.99
N ILE A 124 2.36 5.89 4.63
CA ILE A 124 1.32 5.55 5.73
C ILE A 124 -0.02 5.18 5.06
N LYS A 125 -0.91 4.36 5.69
CA LYS A 125 -2.35 4.37 5.44
C LYS A 125 -3.24 3.96 6.69
N TYR A 126 -4.60 4.10 6.69
CA TYR A 126 -5.73 3.82 7.71
C TYR A 126 -6.66 5.02 8.15
N ALA A 127 -8.02 4.96 8.08
CA ALA A 127 -9.09 6.02 7.78
C ALA A 127 -9.62 7.09 8.84
N SER A 128 -9.97 8.44 8.62
CA SER A 128 -10.27 9.83 9.36
C SER A 128 -9.69 10.55 10.71
N LEU A 129 -10.45 11.37 11.51
CA LEU A 129 -10.36 12.16 12.82
C LEU A 129 -9.71 13.57 13.13
N SER A 130 -8.53 14.06 12.66
CA SER A 130 -7.89 15.38 13.02
C SER A 130 -6.95 15.59 14.25
N MET A 131 -5.90 16.44 14.07
CA MET A 131 -5.05 17.30 14.97
C MET A 131 -3.54 17.35 14.56
N PRO A 132 -2.77 18.44 14.83
CA PRO A 132 -1.94 19.06 13.76
C PRO A 132 -0.40 18.84 13.75
N SER A 133 0.15 18.71 12.52
CA SER A 133 1.35 19.37 11.92
C SER A 133 2.65 19.61 12.74
N LYS A 134 3.88 19.35 12.25
CA LYS A 134 4.39 19.04 10.88
C LYS A 134 5.61 18.09 10.91
N SER A 135 5.66 17.08 10.04
CA SER A 135 6.88 16.55 9.39
C SER A 135 6.50 15.48 8.35
N HIS A 136 7.29 15.24 7.30
CA HIS A 136 6.90 14.31 6.23
C HIS A 136 7.49 12.90 6.39
N GLY A 137 6.64 11.94 6.79
CA GLY A 137 6.93 10.50 6.88
C GLY A 137 5.64 9.67 7.09
N LEU A 138 5.52 8.49 6.47
CA LEU A 138 4.31 7.65 6.36
C LEU A 138 4.74 6.06 6.60
N LEU A 139 4.36 4.71 6.62
CA LEU A 139 3.44 3.42 6.64
C LEU A 139 2.36 2.76 5.64
N THR A 140 2.65 2.01 4.56
CA THR A 140 1.59 1.69 3.59
C THR A 140 0.77 0.48 4.02
N LEU A 141 -0.50 0.63 4.42
CA LEU A 141 -1.33 -0.59 4.42
C LEU A 141 -1.41 -1.13 3.01
N MET A 142 -1.65 -2.41 2.91
CA MET A 142 -2.65 -2.87 1.95
C MET A 142 -3.82 -3.49 2.71
N TYR A 143 -5.00 -2.89 2.51
CA TYR A 143 -6.20 -3.25 3.25
C TYR A 143 -6.84 -4.47 2.61
N SER A 144 -6.20 -5.62 2.80
CA SER A 144 -6.71 -6.90 2.37
C SER A 144 -7.53 -7.57 3.47
N LEU A 145 -8.62 -6.93 3.90
CA LEU A 145 -9.80 -7.77 4.14
C LEU A 145 -10.31 -8.21 2.77
N SER A 146 -10.65 -9.49 2.65
CA SER A 146 -11.09 -10.09 1.37
C SER A 146 -12.40 -9.50 0.81
N LEU A 147 -13.06 -8.62 1.57
CA LEU A 147 -13.93 -7.57 1.04
C LEU A 147 -13.50 -6.22 1.63
N ALA A 148 -13.68 -5.14 0.87
CA ALA A 148 -13.68 -3.81 1.47
C ALA A 148 -14.85 -3.79 2.48
N ALA A 149 -14.57 -3.42 3.73
CA ALA A 149 -15.56 -3.49 4.80
C ALA A 149 -16.63 -2.41 4.59
N ASP A 150 -17.89 -2.68 4.94
CA ASP A 150 -18.94 -1.65 4.91
C ASP A 150 -18.51 -0.39 5.69
N PHE A 151 -19.01 0.77 5.26
CA PHE A 151 -18.67 2.07 5.84
C PHE A 151 -18.71 2.04 7.37
N HIS A 152 -17.56 2.33 7.99
CA HIS A 152 -17.41 2.35 9.44
C HIS A 152 -16.75 3.67 9.84
N LEU A 153 -17.53 4.62 10.37
CA LEU A 153 -17.02 5.95 10.71
C LEU A 153 -15.81 5.91 11.67
N PRO A 154 -15.70 5.04 12.68
CA PRO A 154 -14.48 4.92 13.47
C PRO A 154 -13.29 4.31 12.71
N THR A 155 -13.53 3.47 11.68
CA THR A 155 -12.47 3.08 10.75
C THR A 155 -12.08 4.26 9.94
N ASN A 156 -13.03 5.04 9.42
CA ASN A 156 -12.84 6.37 8.90
C ASN A 156 -12.65 7.39 10.04
N GLN A 157 -11.92 7.13 11.15
CA GLN A 157 -11.51 8.14 12.15
C GLN A 157 -10.09 7.92 12.81
N ALA A 158 -9.05 7.94 11.96
CA ALA A 158 -7.56 7.84 12.03
C ALA A 158 -6.69 8.22 10.72
N ILE A 159 -7.21 8.31 9.45
CA ILE A 159 -6.56 8.74 8.13
C ILE A 159 -6.30 10.20 8.26
N GLU A 160 -7.36 10.99 8.29
CA GLU A 160 -7.33 12.43 8.14
C GLU A 160 -6.60 13.04 9.36
N GLN A 161 -6.62 12.40 10.55
CA GLN A 161 -5.63 12.62 11.63
C GLN A 161 -4.20 12.50 11.08
N ALA A 162 -3.82 11.32 10.63
CA ALA A 162 -2.48 11.10 10.14
C ALA A 162 -2.16 12.00 8.92
N ILE A 163 -3.07 12.26 7.98
CA ILE A 163 -2.90 13.24 6.88
C ILE A 163 -2.52 14.61 7.45
N GLU A 164 -3.27 15.08 8.45
CA GLU A 164 -2.98 16.35 9.14
C GLU A 164 -1.66 16.32 9.93
N LEU A 165 -1.15 15.13 10.28
CA LEU A 165 0.21 14.91 10.80
C LEU A 165 1.30 14.87 9.70
N GLY A 166 0.96 14.99 8.41
CA GLY A 166 1.92 15.11 7.30
C GLY A 166 2.01 13.90 6.37
N ILE A 167 0.93 13.11 6.28
CA ILE A 167 0.94 11.76 5.74
C ILE A 167 0.08 11.54 4.48
N HIS A 168 0.55 10.72 3.53
CA HIS A 168 -0.07 10.42 2.24
C HIS A 168 -0.45 8.94 2.14
N PHE A 169 -1.64 8.63 1.64
CA PHE A 169 -2.31 7.32 1.73
C PHE A 169 -2.69 6.77 0.35
N SER A 170 -2.32 5.52 0.01
CA SER A 170 -2.69 4.86 -1.28
C SER A 170 -3.57 3.61 -1.11
N ILE A 171 -4.88 3.74 -1.29
CA ILE A 171 -5.93 2.79 -0.89
C ILE A 171 -6.43 1.94 -2.05
N ALA A 172 -6.73 0.67 -1.82
CA ALA A 172 -7.44 -0.17 -2.79
C ALA A 172 -8.94 0.18 -2.72
N ALA A 173 -9.57 0.56 -3.83
CA ALA A 173 -10.98 0.94 -3.87
C ALA A 173 -11.94 -0.19 -3.44
N GLY A 174 -11.51 -1.44 -3.57
CA GLY A 174 -12.29 -2.65 -3.33
C GLY A 174 -12.68 -3.38 -4.61
N ASN A 175 -13.11 -4.63 -4.45
CA ASN A 175 -13.29 -5.61 -5.52
C ASN A 175 -14.75 -6.09 -5.62
N GLN A 176 -15.72 -5.17 -5.48
CA GLN A 176 -17.15 -5.49 -5.38
C GLN A 176 -17.99 -4.98 -6.56
N GLY A 177 -17.38 -4.31 -7.55
CA GLY A 177 -18.06 -3.70 -8.71
C GLY A 177 -19.08 -2.63 -8.30
N LYS A 178 -18.77 -1.82 -7.28
CA LYS A 178 -19.72 -0.91 -6.61
C LYS A 178 -19.09 0.44 -6.25
N GLU A 179 -19.93 1.38 -5.82
CA GLU A 179 -19.54 2.67 -5.23
C GLU A 179 -18.53 2.50 -4.06
N ALA A 180 -17.28 2.93 -4.27
CA ALA A 180 -16.20 2.88 -3.29
C ALA A 180 -16.53 3.69 -2.02
N CYS A 181 -17.32 4.75 -2.16
CA CYS A 181 -17.82 5.57 -1.05
C CYS A 181 -18.65 4.79 0.00
N ARG A 182 -19.11 3.58 -0.32
CA ARG A 182 -19.83 2.70 0.62
C ARG A 182 -18.93 1.89 1.55
N TYR A 183 -17.61 1.93 1.34
CA TYR A 183 -16.67 1.02 1.96
C TYR A 183 -15.54 1.75 2.71
N SER A 184 -15.10 1.19 3.83
CA SER A 184 -13.94 1.68 4.59
C SER A 184 -12.74 0.74 4.36
N PRO A 185 -11.51 1.26 4.14
CA PRO A 185 -11.09 2.67 4.23
C PRO A 185 -11.31 3.51 2.95
N ALA A 186 -11.87 2.96 1.86
CA ALA A 186 -11.98 3.60 0.54
C ALA A 186 -12.93 4.82 0.43
N SER A 187 -13.52 5.25 1.54
CA SER A 187 -14.45 6.39 1.65
C SER A 187 -13.94 7.51 2.56
N ALA A 188 -12.70 7.41 3.02
CA ALA A 188 -12.04 8.49 3.75
C ALA A 188 -11.52 9.55 2.77
N LYS A 189 -11.57 10.81 3.21
CA LYS A 189 -11.15 11.96 2.41
C LYS A 189 -9.63 12.06 2.38
N ASN A 190 -9.15 12.83 1.40
CA ASN A 190 -7.75 13.23 1.22
C ASN A 190 -6.76 12.04 1.08
N ALA A 191 -7.23 10.80 0.95
CA ALA A 191 -6.42 9.67 0.56
C ALA A 191 -6.54 9.43 -0.94
N LEU A 192 -5.45 9.02 -1.60
CA LEU A 192 -5.52 8.45 -2.94
C LEU A 192 -6.23 7.10 -2.84
N VAL A 193 -7.40 6.98 -3.45
CA VAL A 193 -8.12 5.72 -3.58
C VAL A 193 -7.96 5.25 -5.03
N VAL A 194 -7.52 4.01 -5.17
CA VAL A 194 -6.99 3.44 -6.41
C VAL A 194 -7.90 2.32 -6.89
N GLY A 195 -8.58 2.57 -8.00
CA GLY A 195 -9.30 1.56 -8.76
C GLY A 195 -8.35 0.73 -9.64
N ALA A 196 -8.85 -0.39 -10.16
CA ALA A 196 -8.10 -1.29 -11.03
C ALA A 196 -8.50 -1.08 -12.50
N ILE A 197 -7.50 -0.96 -13.37
CA ILE A 197 -7.66 -1.16 -14.82
C ILE A 197 -7.08 -2.50 -15.26
N ASP A 198 -7.59 -2.98 -16.39
CA ASP A 198 -7.10 -4.15 -17.10
C ASP A 198 -6.01 -3.79 -18.14
N GLN A 199 -5.54 -4.77 -18.91
CA GLN A 199 -4.49 -4.59 -19.92
C GLN A 199 -4.92 -3.73 -21.14
N ASP A 200 -6.23 -3.53 -21.33
CA ASP A 200 -6.83 -2.75 -22.43
C ASP A 200 -7.24 -1.32 -22.03
N ASP A 201 -6.74 -0.82 -20.89
CA ASP A 201 -7.15 0.42 -20.23
C ASP A 201 -8.62 0.48 -19.76
N SER A 202 -9.39 -0.60 -19.89
CA SER A 202 -10.75 -0.66 -19.32
C SER A 202 -10.71 -0.73 -17.79
N ILE A 203 -11.71 -0.14 -17.13
CA ILE A 203 -11.89 -0.31 -15.68
C ILE A 203 -12.27 -1.78 -15.43
N ALA A 204 -11.44 -2.48 -14.67
CA ALA A 204 -11.60 -3.92 -14.47
C ALA A 204 -12.96 -4.22 -13.80
N PRO A 205 -13.77 -5.19 -14.26
CA PRO A 205 -15.18 -5.34 -13.84
C PRO A 205 -15.43 -5.56 -12.33
N TYR A 206 -14.41 -6.01 -11.60
CA TYR A 206 -14.46 -6.15 -10.14
C TYR A 206 -14.17 -4.83 -9.40
N SER A 207 -13.51 -3.85 -10.03
CA SER A 207 -13.10 -2.60 -9.38
C SER A 207 -14.31 -1.85 -8.86
N ASN A 208 -14.23 -1.41 -7.61
CA ASN A 208 -15.10 -0.35 -7.14
C ASN A 208 -14.79 0.96 -7.88
N PHE A 209 -15.80 1.83 -7.96
CA PHE A 209 -15.82 3.06 -8.75
C PHE A 209 -16.47 4.21 -7.97
N GLY A 210 -16.73 5.34 -8.62
CA GLY A 210 -17.46 6.47 -8.04
C GLY A 210 -16.55 7.57 -7.49
N SER A 211 -17.15 8.61 -6.92
CA SER A 211 -16.47 9.88 -6.59
C SER A 211 -15.41 9.78 -5.47
N CYS A 212 -15.35 8.67 -4.74
CA CYS A 212 -14.29 8.41 -3.78
C CYS A 212 -13.03 7.79 -4.40
N VAL A 213 -13.05 7.34 -5.68
CA VAL A 213 -11.86 6.85 -6.38
C VAL A 213 -11.10 8.02 -7.00
N SER A 214 -9.85 8.22 -6.59
CA SER A 214 -8.99 9.32 -7.04
C SER A 214 -8.31 9.00 -8.38
N ILE A 215 -7.85 7.76 -8.55
CA ILE A 215 -7.04 7.34 -9.70
C ILE A 215 -7.25 5.85 -10.00
N TYR A 216 -6.85 5.39 -11.18
CA TYR A 216 -6.80 3.97 -11.54
C TYR A 216 -5.37 3.55 -11.87
N ALA A 217 -5.02 2.30 -11.57
CA ALA A 217 -3.72 1.71 -11.90
C ALA A 217 -3.86 0.24 -12.31
N PRO A 218 -2.84 -0.38 -12.96
CA PRO A 218 -2.89 -1.77 -13.41
C PRO A 218 -3.20 -2.73 -12.26
N GLY A 219 -4.34 -3.41 -12.35
CA GLY A 219 -4.86 -4.28 -11.30
C GLY A 219 -5.14 -5.72 -11.72
N THR A 220 -5.38 -6.00 -13.00
CA THR A 220 -5.57 -7.38 -13.50
C THR A 220 -4.25 -8.02 -13.94
N ALA A 221 -4.10 -9.33 -13.68
CA ALA A 221 -3.00 -10.17 -14.18
C ALA A 221 -1.60 -9.63 -13.87
N ILE A 222 -1.45 -8.93 -12.74
CA ILE A 222 -0.17 -8.41 -12.27
C ILE A 222 0.65 -9.59 -11.73
N THR A 223 1.97 -9.60 -11.99
CA THR A 223 2.89 -10.63 -11.50
C THR A 223 3.88 -10.02 -10.51
N SER A 224 4.05 -10.67 -9.36
CA SER A 224 4.87 -10.15 -8.26
C SER A 224 5.42 -11.26 -7.36
N VAL A 225 6.25 -10.87 -6.40
CA VAL A 225 6.84 -11.65 -5.30
C VAL A 225 5.82 -12.55 -4.59
N TRP A 226 6.27 -13.70 -4.06
CA TRP A 226 5.45 -14.58 -3.23
C TRP A 226 6.21 -15.10 -2.00
N HIS A 227 5.47 -15.53 -0.98
CA HIS A 227 6.05 -15.80 0.35
C HIS A 227 6.80 -17.13 0.50
N ASN A 228 6.48 -18.15 -0.30
CA ASN A 228 6.88 -19.54 -0.02
C ASN A 228 8.30 -19.94 -0.49
N HIS A 229 9.02 -19.07 -1.21
CA HIS A 229 10.44 -19.23 -1.52
C HIS A 229 11.12 -17.87 -1.67
N ARG A 230 12.45 -17.81 -1.52
CA ARG A 230 13.24 -16.56 -1.68
C ARG A 230 13.21 -15.96 -3.09
N THR A 231 12.66 -16.69 -4.06
CA THR A 231 12.56 -16.33 -5.48
C THR A 231 11.15 -16.60 -6.04
N ALA A 232 10.16 -16.90 -5.19
CA ALA A 232 8.83 -17.23 -5.67
C ALA A 232 8.14 -16.00 -6.24
N VAL A 233 7.35 -16.22 -7.29
CA VAL A 233 6.45 -15.23 -7.88
C VAL A 233 5.07 -15.86 -8.09
N HIS A 234 4.05 -15.03 -8.16
CA HIS A 234 2.67 -15.41 -8.44
C HIS A 234 2.03 -14.36 -9.36
N THR A 235 0.87 -14.65 -9.92
CA THR A 235 0.04 -13.69 -10.68
C THR A 235 -1.32 -13.54 -10.01
N LEU A 236 -1.81 -12.32 -9.80
CA LEU A 236 -3.08 -12.02 -9.13
C LEU A 236 -3.79 -10.82 -9.80
N SER A 237 -5.09 -10.68 -9.49
CA SER A 237 -5.92 -9.57 -9.94
C SER A 237 -6.66 -8.92 -8.76
N GLY A 238 -6.75 -7.59 -8.75
CA GLY A 238 -7.49 -6.84 -7.73
C GLY A 238 -7.07 -5.38 -7.61
N THR A 239 -7.90 -4.55 -6.95
CA THR A 239 -7.48 -3.21 -6.51
C THR A 239 -6.34 -3.27 -5.49
N SER A 240 -6.15 -4.42 -4.83
CA SER A 240 -4.94 -4.75 -4.05
C SER A 240 -3.66 -4.84 -4.88
N MET A 241 -3.75 -4.95 -6.20
CA MET A 241 -2.61 -4.95 -7.13
C MET A 241 -2.45 -3.60 -7.85
N ALA A 242 -3.51 -2.80 -7.91
CA ALA A 242 -3.48 -1.42 -8.41
C ALA A 242 -2.84 -0.43 -7.40
N ALA A 243 -3.26 -0.43 -6.13
CA ALA A 243 -2.76 0.53 -5.13
C ALA A 243 -1.23 0.52 -4.87
N PRO A 244 -0.48 -0.61 -4.91
CA PRO A 244 0.97 -0.58 -4.67
C PRO A 244 1.76 0.02 -5.83
N HIS A 245 1.21 0.05 -7.07
CA HIS A 245 1.81 0.82 -8.16
C HIS A 245 1.85 2.31 -7.80
N VAL A 246 0.70 2.86 -7.40
CA VAL A 246 0.56 4.27 -6.97
C VAL A 246 1.43 4.57 -5.74
N THR A 247 1.48 3.66 -4.76
CA THR A 247 2.41 3.76 -3.61
C THR A 247 3.86 3.97 -4.05
N GLY A 248 4.32 3.19 -5.03
CA GLY A 248 5.69 3.31 -5.52
C GLY A 248 5.94 4.61 -6.28
N VAL A 249 4.97 5.13 -7.03
CA VAL A 249 5.05 6.45 -7.65
C VAL A 249 5.18 7.55 -6.58
N MET A 250 4.36 7.48 -5.52
CA MET A 250 4.47 8.41 -4.39
C MET A 250 5.83 8.34 -3.69
N ALA A 251 6.40 7.16 -3.52
CA ALA A 251 7.75 6.99 -2.97
C ALA A 251 8.84 7.57 -3.88
N ILE A 252 8.72 7.39 -5.20
CA ILE A 252 9.60 8.04 -6.17
C ILE A 252 9.53 9.57 -6.02
N LEU A 253 8.33 10.15 -5.96
CA LEU A 253 8.15 11.60 -5.81
C LEU A 253 8.71 12.11 -4.46
N LEU A 254 8.39 11.44 -3.34
CA LEU A 254 8.93 11.83 -2.02
C LEU A 254 10.45 11.68 -1.90
N SER A 255 11.07 10.73 -2.63
CA SER A 255 12.54 10.65 -2.66
C SER A 255 13.21 11.90 -3.27
N GLN A 256 12.48 12.66 -4.10
CA GLN A 256 12.99 13.86 -4.79
C GLN A 256 12.62 15.16 -4.07
N GLN A 257 11.35 15.31 -3.65
CA GLN A 257 10.84 16.52 -3.03
C GLN A 257 9.90 16.19 -1.87
N ASP A 258 9.93 17.05 -0.84
CA ASP A 258 9.15 16.92 0.39
C ASP A 258 7.71 17.44 0.20
N TYR A 259 6.96 16.81 -0.71
CA TYR A 259 5.54 17.10 -0.94
C TYR A 259 4.70 16.84 0.31
N THR A 260 3.70 17.68 0.56
CA THR A 260 2.62 17.42 1.52
C THR A 260 1.59 16.43 0.96
N PRO A 261 0.70 15.87 1.79
CA PRO A 261 -0.33 14.94 1.31
C PRO A 261 -1.24 15.53 0.24
N ALA A 262 -1.59 16.81 0.38
CA ALA A 262 -2.45 17.53 -0.55
C ALA A 262 -1.81 17.80 -1.92
N GLU A 263 -0.49 17.65 -2.06
CA GLU A 263 0.26 17.88 -3.30
C GLU A 263 0.50 16.60 -4.11
N LEU A 264 0.16 15.41 -3.58
CA LEU A 264 0.26 14.13 -4.31
C LEU A 264 -1.11 13.51 -4.68
N ILE A 265 -2.24 14.21 -4.44
CA ILE A 265 -3.61 13.75 -4.74
C ILE A 265 -4.07 14.27 -6.11
#